data_AF-A0A1V2BS92-F1
#
_entry.id   AF-A0A1V2BS92-F1
#
_cell.length_a   1.000
_cell.length_b   1.000
_cell.length_c   1.000
_cell.angle_alpha   90.00
_cell.angle_beta   90.00
_cell.angle_gamma   90.00
#
_symmetry.space_group_name_H-M   'P 1'
#
loop_
_entity.id
_entity.type
_entity.pdbx_description
1 polymer ?
#
loop_
_entity_poly.entity_id
_entity_poly.type
_entity_poly.pdbx_seq_one_letter_code
_entity_poly.pdbx_strand_id
1 'polypeptide(L)'
;MKTTRLLHSLEEQLARLAAEVAPLANHATLSARFDRQLFRTRSTLMQAYLDEAQDNFAKLQQAVAHQQLPQVAWLAERLTAQIVAISRETATWSLRSWDSAASGLGRWQRRRLKHQEYERRLLAMRNDRQRQWLQATTLDEQQRLAKEVEAYAGRLARCRDALEKIESVLARMTR
;
A
#
# COMPACT_ATOMS: atom_id res chain seq x y z
N MET A 1 11.34 3.08 -26.56
CA MET A 1 11.84 2.28 -25.41
C MET A 1 11.88 3.04 -24.07
N LYS A 2 12.04 4.39 -24.04
CA LYS A 2 12.05 5.14 -22.77
C LYS A 2 10.65 5.26 -22.12
N THR A 3 9.61 5.49 -22.91
CA THR A 3 8.22 5.63 -22.45
C THR A 3 7.63 4.36 -21.84
N THR A 4 7.91 3.19 -22.43
CA THR A 4 7.44 1.90 -21.91
C THR A 4 8.04 1.55 -20.56
N ARG A 5 9.33 1.86 -20.33
CA ARG A 5 9.97 1.68 -19.02
C ARG A 5 9.42 2.63 -17.95
N LEU A 6 9.12 3.88 -18.32
CA LEU A 6 8.50 4.85 -17.43
C LEU A 6 7.08 4.43 -17.02
N LEU A 7 6.27 3.96 -17.97
CA LEU A 7 4.92 3.44 -17.68
C LEU A 7 4.97 2.28 -16.70
N HIS A 8 5.85 1.32 -16.91
CA HIS A 8 5.97 0.16 -16.03
C HIS A 8 6.46 0.55 -14.63
N SER A 9 7.38 1.52 -14.53
CA SER A 9 7.83 2.03 -13.22
C SER A 9 6.71 2.77 -12.47
N LEU A 10 5.88 3.55 -13.16
CA LEU A 10 4.73 4.23 -12.56
C LEU A 10 3.65 3.24 -12.13
N GLU A 11 3.42 2.19 -12.91
CA GLU A 11 2.50 1.09 -12.57
C GLU A 11 2.94 0.36 -11.30
N GLU A 12 4.23 -0.01 -11.20
CA GLU A 12 4.77 -0.64 -9.99
C GLU A 12 4.66 0.29 -8.77
N GLN A 13 4.92 1.59 -8.95
CA GLN A 13 4.78 2.57 -7.87
C GLN A 13 3.32 2.72 -7.42
N LEU A 14 2.38 2.77 -8.37
CA LEU A 14 0.94 2.79 -8.08
C LEU A 14 0.49 1.52 -7.36
N ALA A 15 0.95 0.34 -7.78
CA ALA A 15 0.62 -0.93 -7.15
C ALA A 15 1.17 -1.01 -5.70
N ARG A 16 2.40 -0.53 -5.48
CA ARG A 16 2.98 -0.42 -4.13
C ARG A 16 2.21 0.57 -3.27
N LEU A 17 1.90 1.74 -3.82
CA LEU A 17 1.10 2.76 -3.15
C LEU A 17 -0.30 2.22 -2.81
N ALA A 18 -0.92 1.47 -3.73
CA ALA A 18 -2.21 0.83 -3.50
C ALA A 18 -2.13 -0.22 -2.39
N ALA A 19 -1.04 -0.99 -2.28
CA ALA A 19 -0.85 -1.90 -1.15
C ALA A 19 -0.63 -1.16 0.19
N GLU A 20 0.04 -0.02 0.17
CA GLU A 20 0.25 0.84 1.36
C GLU A 20 -1.01 1.63 1.77
N VAL A 21 -1.83 2.01 0.79
CA VAL A 21 -3.09 2.74 0.97
C VAL A 21 -4.27 1.80 1.17
N ALA A 22 -4.25 0.57 0.67
CA ALA A 22 -5.28 -0.46 0.89
C ALA A 22 -5.71 -0.53 2.36
N PRO A 23 -4.79 -0.50 3.33
CA PRO A 23 -5.22 -0.45 4.70
C PRO A 23 -5.89 0.88 5.07
N LEU A 24 -5.43 2.00 4.55
CA LEU A 24 -5.97 3.32 4.83
C LEU A 24 -7.15 3.71 3.94
N ALA A 25 -7.58 2.85 3.00
CA ALA A 25 -8.55 3.16 1.94
C ALA A 25 -9.90 3.62 2.49
N ASN A 26 -10.39 2.94 3.53
CA ASN A 26 -11.64 3.26 4.23
C ASN A 26 -11.50 4.36 5.29
N HIS A 27 -10.32 4.98 5.42
CA HIS A 27 -10.11 6.03 6.41
C HIS A 27 -10.61 7.36 5.83
N ALA A 28 -11.70 7.88 6.38
CA ALA A 28 -12.12 9.25 6.16
C ALA A 28 -11.19 10.19 6.94
N THR A 29 -10.42 11.00 6.22
CA THR A 29 -9.69 12.12 6.81
C THR A 29 -10.69 13.20 7.26
N LEU A 30 -10.40 13.92 8.35
CA LEU A 30 -11.29 14.99 8.84
C LEU A 30 -11.37 16.20 7.88
N SER A 31 -10.47 16.31 6.89
CA SER A 31 -10.47 17.35 5.85
C SER A 31 -9.80 16.85 4.56
N ALA A 32 -10.08 17.50 3.42
CA ALA A 32 -9.34 17.29 2.18
C ALA A 32 -7.88 17.71 2.39
N ARG A 33 -6.96 16.74 2.51
CA ARG A 33 -5.56 16.98 2.91
C ARG A 33 -4.63 17.23 1.74
N PHE A 34 -5.02 16.84 0.54
CA PHE A 34 -4.22 17.08 -0.64
C PHE A 34 -4.54 18.42 -1.27
N ASP A 35 -3.51 19.04 -1.82
CA ASP A 35 -3.62 20.30 -2.54
C ASP A 35 -4.56 20.15 -3.75
N ARG A 36 -5.44 21.13 -3.95
CA ARG A 36 -6.44 21.17 -5.02
C ARG A 36 -5.80 21.24 -6.42
N GLN A 37 -4.53 21.63 -6.48
CA GLN A 37 -3.76 21.63 -7.72
C GLN A 37 -3.39 20.21 -8.16
N LEU A 38 -3.17 19.31 -7.20
CA LEU A 38 -2.78 17.92 -7.45
C LEU A 38 -4.00 17.02 -7.65
N PHE A 39 -5.01 17.11 -6.77
CA PHE A 39 -6.21 16.27 -6.83
C PHE A 39 -7.47 17.10 -7.06
N ARG A 40 -8.30 16.65 -8.01
CA ARG A 40 -9.60 17.26 -8.32
C ARG A 40 -10.69 16.80 -7.35
N THR A 41 -10.53 15.61 -6.80
CA THR A 41 -11.50 15.00 -5.90
C THR A 41 -11.51 15.68 -4.53
N ARG A 42 -12.71 15.99 -4.02
CA ARG A 42 -12.93 16.57 -2.68
C ARG A 42 -13.23 15.53 -1.60
N SER A 43 -13.06 14.25 -1.94
CA SER A 43 -13.36 13.17 -1.01
C SER A 43 -12.40 13.21 0.16
N THR A 44 -12.92 12.89 1.34
CA THR A 44 -12.12 12.67 2.53
C THR A 44 -11.54 11.26 2.59
N LEU A 45 -11.88 10.40 1.63
CA LEU A 45 -11.40 9.02 1.58
C LEU A 45 -10.08 8.93 0.80
N MET A 46 -9.09 8.27 1.39
CA MET A 46 -7.81 8.01 0.72
C MET A 46 -7.99 7.18 -0.56
N GLN A 47 -9.00 6.29 -0.59
CA GLN A 47 -9.34 5.50 -1.77
C GLN A 47 -9.68 6.37 -2.98
N ALA A 48 -10.44 7.44 -2.79
CA ALA A 48 -10.86 8.30 -3.90
C ALA A 48 -9.69 9.05 -4.55
N TYR A 49 -8.64 9.36 -3.78
CA TYR A 49 -7.39 9.92 -4.31
C TYR A 49 -6.59 8.88 -5.10
N LEU A 50 -6.64 7.62 -4.66
CA LEU A 50 -6.00 6.50 -5.37
C LEU A 50 -6.73 6.16 -6.68
N ASP A 51 -8.06 6.16 -6.66
CA ASP A 51 -8.90 5.97 -7.84
C ASP A 51 -8.62 7.08 -8.88
N GLU A 52 -8.51 8.34 -8.43
CA GLU A 52 -8.14 9.45 -9.33
C GLU A 52 -6.74 9.28 -9.94
N ALA A 53 -5.77 8.76 -9.17
CA ALA A 53 -4.43 8.48 -9.68
C ALA A 53 -4.42 7.32 -10.69
N GLN A 54 -5.23 6.28 -10.47
CA GLN A 54 -5.42 5.17 -11.42
C GLN A 54 -6.10 5.63 -12.71
N ASP A 55 -7.14 6.46 -12.61
CA ASP A 55 -7.81 7.07 -13.77
C ASP A 55 -6.85 7.93 -14.59
N ASN A 56 -5.96 8.68 -13.93
CA ASN A 56 -4.94 9.46 -14.61
C ASN A 56 -3.88 8.58 -15.29
N PHE A 57 -3.56 7.42 -14.72
CA PHE A 57 -2.66 6.45 -15.34
C PHE A 57 -3.28 5.83 -16.61
N ALA A 58 -4.56 5.46 -16.55
CA ALA A 58 -5.28 4.97 -17.73
C ALA A 58 -5.29 6.01 -18.86
N LYS A 59 -5.52 7.29 -18.54
CA LYS A 59 -5.42 8.40 -19.50
C LYS A 59 -4.01 8.59 -20.05
N LEU A 60 -2.97 8.41 -19.23
CA LEU A 60 -1.58 8.43 -19.68
C LEU A 60 -1.29 7.31 -20.68
N GLN A 61 -1.77 6.09 -20.43
CA GLN A 61 -1.61 4.96 -21.35
C GLN A 61 -2.28 5.24 -22.71
N GLN A 62 -3.49 5.81 -22.70
CA GLN A 62 -4.18 6.23 -23.93
C GLN A 62 -3.41 7.33 -24.68
N ALA A 63 -2.91 8.36 -23.97
CA ALA A 63 -2.13 9.44 -24.58
C ALA A 63 -0.80 8.94 -25.19
N VAL A 64 -0.18 7.93 -24.60
CA VAL A 64 1.00 7.25 -25.18
C VAL A 64 0.63 6.49 -26.45
N ALA A 65 -0.52 5.80 -26.47
CA ALA A 65 -1.02 5.11 -27.66
C ALA A 65 -1.31 6.09 -28.82
N HIS A 66 -1.82 7.28 -28.51
CA HIS A 66 -2.04 8.37 -29.48
C HIS A 66 -0.78 9.19 -29.81
N GLN A 67 0.39 8.82 -29.28
CA GLN A 67 1.68 9.51 -29.51
C GLN A 67 1.69 11.00 -29.13
N GLN A 68 0.85 11.44 -28.19
CA GLN A 68 0.78 12.82 -27.75
C GLN A 68 1.87 13.15 -26.70
N LEU A 69 3.12 13.24 -27.16
CA LEU A 69 4.31 13.48 -26.33
C LEU A 69 4.18 14.60 -25.28
N PRO A 70 3.67 15.81 -25.59
CA PRO A 70 3.54 16.87 -24.59
C PRO A 70 2.50 16.54 -23.50
N GLN A 71 1.42 15.84 -23.86
CA GLN A 71 0.39 15.42 -22.91
C GLN A 71 0.86 14.27 -22.03
N VAL A 72 1.67 13.36 -22.58
CA VAL A 72 2.31 12.27 -21.85
C VAL A 72 3.28 12.80 -20.78
N ALA A 73 4.12 13.77 -21.12
CA ALA A 73 5.06 14.36 -20.17
C ALA A 73 4.33 15.04 -19.00
N TRP A 74 3.32 15.85 -19.31
CA TRP A 74 2.52 16.54 -18.29
C TRP A 74 1.75 15.58 -17.38
N LEU A 75 1.13 14.53 -17.95
CA LEU A 75 0.42 13.51 -17.17
C LEU A 75 1.39 12.70 -16.29
N ALA A 76 2.58 12.35 -16.79
CA ALA A 76 3.57 11.60 -16.02
C ALA A 76 4.13 12.41 -14.84
N GLU A 77 4.43 13.69 -15.04
CA GLU A 77 4.87 14.59 -13.97
C GLU A 77 3.78 14.77 -12.91
N ARG A 78 2.55 15.02 -13.34
CA ARG A 78 1.40 15.14 -12.44
C ARG A 78 1.18 13.87 -11.62
N LEU A 79 1.27 12.70 -12.26
CA LEU A 79 1.05 11.41 -11.61
C LEU A 79 2.17 11.08 -10.63
N THR A 80 3.42 11.41 -10.97
CA THR A 80 4.56 11.29 -10.04
C THR A 80 4.36 12.18 -8.83
N ALA A 81 3.91 13.43 -9.01
CA ALA A 81 3.63 14.33 -7.90
C ALA A 81 2.47 13.83 -7.02
N GLN A 82 1.42 13.24 -7.62
CA GLN A 82 0.33 12.59 -6.89
C GLN A 82 0.83 11.39 -6.07
N ILE A 83 1.66 10.51 -6.65
CA ILE A 83 2.26 9.37 -5.95
C ILE A 83 3.12 9.84 -4.77
N VAL A 84 3.99 10.82 -4.98
CA VAL A 84 4.87 11.36 -3.92
C VAL A 84 4.05 12.02 -2.82
N ALA A 85 3.01 12.78 -3.16
CA ALA A 85 2.13 13.40 -2.18
C ALA A 85 1.42 12.33 -1.34
N ILE A 86 0.82 11.32 -1.97
CA ILE A 86 0.13 10.24 -1.24
C ILE A 86 1.13 9.45 -0.40
N SER A 87 2.29 9.09 -0.94
CA SER A 87 3.33 8.35 -0.22
C SER A 87 3.87 9.11 1.00
N ARG A 88 4.08 10.42 0.86
CA ARG A 88 4.50 11.28 1.98
C ARG A 88 3.40 11.38 3.04
N GLU A 89 2.15 11.51 2.61
CA GLU A 89 1.01 11.57 3.51
C GLU A 89 0.82 10.22 4.22
N THR A 90 0.92 9.06 3.54
CA THR A 90 0.84 7.72 4.16
C THR A 90 1.98 7.48 5.15
N ALA A 91 3.20 7.90 4.83
CA ALA A 91 4.35 7.81 5.74
C ALA A 91 4.13 8.68 6.99
N THR A 92 3.62 9.90 6.83
CA THR A 92 3.32 10.83 7.94
C THR A 92 2.07 10.42 8.72
N TRP A 93 1.14 9.71 8.07
CA TRP A 93 -0.06 9.15 8.68
C TRP A 93 0.28 8.12 9.75
N SER A 94 1.32 7.30 9.55
CA SER A 94 1.78 6.36 10.58
C SER A 94 2.11 7.09 11.91
N LEU A 95 2.62 8.33 11.83
CA LEU A 95 2.95 9.17 12.99
C LEU A 95 1.73 9.91 13.55
N ARG A 96 0.80 10.38 12.71
CA ARG A 96 -0.41 11.12 13.13
C ARG A 96 -1.61 10.24 13.49
N SER A 97 -1.64 8.98 13.07
CA SER A 97 -2.67 7.99 13.44
C SER A 97 -2.70 7.70 14.94
N TRP A 98 -1.63 8.06 15.66
CA TRP A 98 -1.54 8.04 17.11
C TRP A 98 -2.42 9.08 17.80
N ASP A 99 -2.83 10.15 17.10
CA ASP A 99 -3.54 11.32 17.65
C ASP A 99 -5.04 11.36 17.33
N SER A 100 -5.63 10.34 16.70
CA SER A 100 -7.09 10.33 16.46
C SER A 100 -7.87 10.15 17.77
N ALA A 101 -8.28 11.27 18.34
CA ALA A 101 -8.96 11.44 19.64
C ALA A 101 -10.41 10.88 19.73
N ALA A 102 -10.81 9.97 18.86
CA ALA A 102 -12.11 9.27 18.97
C ALA A 102 -11.91 7.90 19.63
N SER A 103 -12.31 7.79 20.89
CA SER A 103 -11.92 6.76 21.88
C SER A 103 -12.28 5.30 21.52
N GLY A 104 -12.97 5.03 20.41
CA GLY A 104 -13.24 3.68 19.89
C GLY A 104 -12.45 3.33 18.63
N LEU A 105 -12.55 4.18 17.59
CA LEU A 105 -11.89 3.99 16.29
C LEU A 105 -10.36 4.01 16.40
N GLY A 106 -9.80 4.94 17.18
CA GLY A 106 -8.34 5.03 17.37
C GLY A 106 -7.71 3.83 18.08
N ARG A 107 -8.49 3.05 18.86
CA ARG A 107 -8.00 1.79 19.46
C ARG A 107 -7.92 0.65 18.44
N TRP A 108 -8.95 0.51 17.61
CA TRP A 108 -8.98 -0.51 16.56
C TRP A 108 -7.99 -0.22 15.43
N GLN A 109 -7.82 1.06 15.08
CA GLN A 109 -6.77 1.52 14.17
C GLN A 109 -5.37 1.22 14.71
N ARG A 110 -5.10 1.51 16.00
CA ARG A 110 -3.83 1.14 16.65
C ARG A 110 -3.59 -0.37 16.64
N ARG A 111 -4.63 -1.18 16.89
CA ARG A 111 -4.52 -2.64 16.86
C ARG A 111 -4.19 -3.11 15.44
N ARG A 112 -4.87 -2.57 14.43
CA ARG A 112 -4.63 -2.90 13.03
C ARG A 112 -3.20 -2.59 12.56
N LEU A 113 -2.70 -1.40 12.85
CA LEU A 113 -1.33 -0.98 12.52
C LEU A 113 -0.28 -1.93 13.13
N LYS A 114 -0.45 -2.28 14.41
CA LYS A 114 0.44 -3.26 15.09
C LYS A 114 0.46 -4.60 14.37
N HIS A 115 -0.70 -5.10 13.94
CA HIS A 115 -0.79 -6.37 13.22
C HIS A 115 -0.20 -6.28 11.80
N GLN A 116 -0.31 -5.13 11.11
CA GLN A 116 0.31 -4.92 9.79
C GLN A 116 1.83 -4.84 9.85
N GLU A 117 2.38 -4.11 10.82
CA GLU A 117 3.83 -4.07 11.01
C GLU A 117 4.39 -5.45 11.38
N TYR A 118 3.63 -6.22 12.16
CA TYR A 118 3.97 -7.59 12.50
C TYR A 118 3.92 -8.52 11.27
N GLU A 119 2.90 -8.39 10.40
CA GLU A 119 2.84 -9.11 9.13
C GLU A 119 4.04 -8.78 8.24
N ARG A 120 4.37 -7.49 8.07
CA ARG A 120 5.52 -7.05 7.28
C ARG A 120 6.83 -7.67 7.79
N ARG A 121 7.01 -7.71 9.11
CA ARG A 121 8.19 -8.31 9.74
C ARG A 121 8.24 -9.83 9.55
N LEU A 122 7.10 -10.51 9.68
CA LEU A 122 7.00 -11.95 9.42
C LEU A 122 7.27 -12.30 7.95
N LEU A 123 6.78 -11.51 6.99
CA LEU A 123 7.10 -11.66 5.58
C LEU A 123 8.60 -11.52 5.33
N ALA A 124 9.24 -10.50 5.92
CA ALA A 124 10.69 -10.31 5.80
C ALA A 124 11.46 -11.52 6.35
N MET A 125 11.09 -12.02 7.55
CA MET A 125 11.71 -13.21 8.14
C MET A 125 11.51 -14.48 7.30
N ARG A 126 10.31 -14.69 6.74
CA ARG A 126 10.04 -15.81 5.85
C ARG A 126 10.90 -15.73 4.60
N ASN A 127 10.95 -14.57 3.94
CA ASN A 127 11.74 -14.36 2.73
C ASN A 127 13.24 -14.54 3.01
N ASP A 128 13.71 -14.16 4.19
CA ASP A 128 15.09 -14.39 4.61
C ASP A 128 15.42 -15.88 4.74
N ARG A 129 14.56 -16.64 5.43
CA ARG A 129 14.69 -18.09 5.54
C ARG A 129 14.55 -18.81 4.20
N GLN A 130 13.68 -18.33 3.32
CA GLN A 130 13.55 -18.85 1.95
C GLN A 130 14.85 -18.66 1.17
N ARG A 131 15.51 -17.49 1.30
CA ARG A 131 16.80 -17.24 0.65
C ARG A 131 17.90 -18.15 1.19
N GLN A 132 17.95 -18.36 2.50
CA GLN A 132 18.89 -19.30 3.12
C GLN A 132 18.63 -20.74 2.66
N TRP A 133 17.37 -21.14 2.50
CA TRP A 133 16.99 -22.46 2.01
C TRP A 133 17.50 -22.70 0.58
N LEU A 134 17.40 -21.71 -0.30
CA LEU A 134 17.92 -21.78 -1.68
C LEU A 134 19.45 -21.85 -1.75
N GLN A 135 20.15 -21.32 -0.74
CA GLN A 135 21.61 -21.32 -0.65
C GLN A 135 22.17 -22.52 0.14
N ALA A 136 21.31 -23.25 0.86
CA ALA A 136 21.72 -24.38 1.68
C ALA A 136 22.09 -25.57 0.79
N THR A 137 23.31 -26.06 0.96
CA THR A 137 23.86 -27.19 0.20
C THR A 137 23.60 -28.54 0.88
N THR A 138 23.29 -28.53 2.19
CA THR A 138 23.06 -29.76 2.96
C THR A 138 21.58 -30.08 3.13
N LEU A 139 21.24 -31.37 3.08
CA LEU A 139 19.86 -31.84 3.14
C LEU A 139 19.21 -31.56 4.51
N ASP A 140 19.97 -31.68 5.60
CA ASP A 140 19.51 -31.37 6.96
C ASP A 140 19.15 -29.89 7.14
N GLU A 141 20.00 -28.97 6.64
CA GLU A 141 19.71 -27.54 6.67
C GLU A 141 18.50 -27.19 5.82
N GLN A 142 18.37 -27.80 4.63
CA GLN A 142 17.19 -27.63 3.78
C GLN A 142 15.91 -28.08 4.48
N GLN A 143 15.90 -29.25 5.12
CA GLN A 143 14.72 -29.73 5.85
C GLN A 143 14.36 -28.85 7.05
N ARG A 144 15.37 -28.38 7.79
CA ARG A 144 15.16 -27.47 8.93
C ARG A 144 14.58 -26.13 8.47
N LEU A 145 15.17 -25.51 7.45
CA LEU A 145 14.72 -24.22 6.91
C LEU A 145 13.32 -24.33 6.28
N ALA A 146 12.99 -25.45 5.62
CA ALA A 146 11.65 -25.69 5.09
C ALA A 146 10.58 -25.71 6.19
N LYS A 147 10.84 -26.42 7.31
CA LYS A 147 9.94 -26.41 8.49
C LYS A 147 9.80 -25.02 9.09
N GLU A 148 10.89 -24.23 9.15
CA GLU A 148 10.83 -22.85 9.62
C GLU A 148 9.97 -21.96 8.70
N VAL A 149 10.13 -22.07 7.38
CA VAL A 149 9.33 -21.34 6.39
C VAL A 149 7.84 -21.69 6.52
N GLU A 150 7.51 -22.96 6.69
CA GLU A 150 6.13 -23.43 6.89
C GLU A 150 5.54 -22.88 8.21
N ALA A 151 6.33 -22.90 9.29
CA ALA A 151 5.92 -22.31 10.56
C ALA A 151 5.66 -20.80 10.45
N TYR A 152 6.48 -20.06 9.68
CA TYR A 152 6.23 -18.64 9.40
C TYR A 152 4.97 -18.45 8.56
N ALA A 153 4.71 -19.29 7.55
CA ALA A 153 3.50 -19.22 6.74
C ALA A 153 2.23 -19.42 7.59
N GLY A 154 2.22 -20.39 8.51
CA GLY A 154 1.10 -20.61 9.43
C GLY A 154 0.89 -19.49 10.45
N ARG A 155 1.95 -18.80 10.88
CA ARG A 155 1.83 -17.58 11.70
C ARG A 155 1.27 -16.41 10.89
N LEU A 156 1.65 -16.31 9.63
CA LEU A 156 1.19 -15.27 8.71
C LEU A 156 -0.30 -15.39 8.40
N ALA A 157 -0.78 -16.61 8.14
CA ALA A 157 -2.19 -16.89 7.94
C ALA A 157 -3.05 -16.45 9.15
N ARG A 158 -2.61 -16.77 10.37
CA ARG A 158 -3.28 -16.32 11.61
C ARG A 158 -3.26 -14.80 11.79
N CYS A 159 -2.16 -14.16 11.41
CA CYS A 159 -2.06 -12.70 11.47
C CYS A 159 -3.02 -12.02 10.48
N ARG A 160 -3.19 -12.58 9.28
CA ARG A 160 -4.14 -12.12 8.26
C ARG A 160 -5.59 -12.29 8.71
N ASP A 161 -5.95 -13.44 9.27
CA ASP A 161 -7.28 -13.68 9.83
C ASP A 161 -7.61 -12.70 10.97
N ALA A 162 -6.63 -12.39 11.83
CA ALA A 162 -6.80 -11.36 12.87
C ALA A 162 -6.98 -9.95 12.28
N LEU A 163 -6.27 -9.61 11.20
CA LEU A 163 -6.43 -8.33 10.49
C LEU A 163 -7.81 -8.21 9.86
N GLU A 164 -8.29 -9.25 9.20
CA GLU A 164 -9.61 -9.28 8.57
C GLU A 164 -10.74 -9.08 9.60
N LYS A 165 -10.62 -9.71 10.78
CA LYS A 165 -11.53 -9.48 11.91
C LYS A 165 -11.51 -8.02 12.37
N ILE A 166 -10.34 -7.41 12.50
CA ILE A 166 -10.22 -5.99 12.88
C ILE A 166 -10.85 -5.09 11.82
N GLU A 167 -10.67 -5.41 10.54
CA GLU A 167 -11.26 -4.66 9.41
C GLU A 167 -12.78 -4.77 9.37
N SER A 168 -13.34 -5.95 9.63
CA SER A 168 -14.80 -6.13 9.72
C SER A 168 -15.43 -5.30 10.83
N VAL A 169 -14.76 -5.20 11.99
CA VAL A 169 -15.20 -4.37 13.12
C VAL A 169 -15.13 -2.89 12.77
N LEU A 170 -14.05 -2.47 12.12
CA LEU A 170 -13.91 -1.09 11.63
C LEU A 170 -14.99 -0.74 10.61
N ALA A 171 -15.23 -1.59 9.61
CA ALA A 171 -16.25 -1.39 8.59
C ALA A 171 -17.66 -1.27 9.17
N ARG A 172 -17.95 -1.96 10.28
CA ARG A 172 -19.22 -1.84 11.00
C ARG A 172 -19.33 -0.56 11.83
N MET A 173 -18.22 -0.02 12.32
CA MET A 173 -18.20 1.21 13.12
C MET A 173 -18.20 2.50 12.27
N THR A 174 -17.83 2.40 10.99
CA THR A 174 -17.80 3.52 10.04
C THR A 174 -19.04 3.62 9.15
N ARG A 175 -20.03 2.73 9.33
CA ARG A 175 -21.29 2.70 8.59
C ARG A 175 -22.39 3.39 9.41
#